data_AF-A0A8T4P1L2-F1
#
_entry.id   AF-A0A8T4P1L2-F1
#
_cell.length_a   1.000
_cell.length_b   1.000
_cell.length_c   1.000
_cell.angle_alpha   90.00
_cell.angle_beta   90.00
_cell.angle_gamma   90.00
#
_symmetry.space_group_name_H-M   'P 1'
#
loop_
_entity.id
_entity.type
_entity.pdbx_description
1 polymer ?
#
loop_
_entity_poly.entity_id
_entity_poly.type
_entity_poly.pdbx_seq_one_letter_code
_entity_poly.pdbx_strand_id
1 'polypeptide(L)'
;EFFGKGNAILCDEHNVIINALEHHEFRERVVKPKLKYVYPIMNYNSFEIDRKQLEELFANSKKESVVVSLATELGLGGLYSEEVSLLSNIDKNTNPKNITEKQAQSIINSIKKIVSNKIDAKAVFDENNNIIDITPFDLKYYEKHKKLEFKTFSEAVGYFYSQFKEVKVSAADMKIKELQRIIESQKRTIEELRKEEHELRQKGELVYHNYNVIKEILDEINKASKKYSWKDIKEKLKGHKVIKEVNEKERKVVVEV
;
A
#
# COMPACT_ATOMS: atom_id res chain seq x y z
N GLU A 1 23.77 -6.29 -0.72
CA GLU A 1 22.47 -5.61 -0.55
C GLU A 1 21.69 -5.71 -1.86
N PHE A 2 20.48 -6.28 -1.85
CA PHE A 2 19.66 -6.53 -3.04
C PHE A 2 18.41 -5.64 -3.12
N PHE A 3 18.47 -4.44 -2.55
CA PHE A 3 17.40 -3.44 -2.59
C PHE A 3 17.86 -2.18 -3.32
N GLY A 4 16.91 -1.41 -3.86
CA GLY A 4 17.21 -0.20 -4.64
C GLY A 4 18.05 -0.51 -5.87
N LYS A 5 19.19 0.17 -6.03
CA LYS A 5 20.16 -0.11 -7.11
C LYS A 5 21.10 -1.28 -6.81
N GLY A 6 20.97 -1.90 -5.63
CA GLY A 6 21.89 -2.91 -5.13
C GLY A 6 23.21 -2.32 -4.65
N ASN A 7 23.92 -3.06 -3.79
CA ASN A 7 25.27 -2.69 -3.35
C ASN A 7 26.04 -3.96 -2.93
N ALA A 8 27.36 -3.96 -3.14
CA ALA A 8 28.27 -4.98 -2.63
C ALA A 8 29.25 -4.31 -1.67
N ILE A 9 29.33 -4.81 -0.44
CA ILE A 9 30.10 -4.19 0.64
C ILE A 9 31.05 -5.25 1.19
N LEU A 10 32.34 -4.93 1.19
CA LEU A 10 33.39 -5.78 1.74
C LEU A 10 33.76 -5.26 3.12
N CYS A 11 33.63 -6.13 4.13
CA CYS A 11 33.98 -5.82 5.51
C CYS A 11 35.09 -6.76 6.01
N ASP A 12 35.82 -6.31 7.04
CA ASP A 12 36.68 -7.19 7.83
C ASP A 12 35.88 -8.00 8.86
N GLU A 13 36.59 -8.81 9.66
CA GLU A 13 36.03 -9.67 10.71
C GLU A 13 35.32 -8.89 11.84
N HIS A 14 35.58 -7.59 11.97
CA HIS A 14 34.96 -6.71 12.95
C HIS A 14 33.78 -5.91 12.36
N ASN A 15 33.35 -6.25 11.14
CA ASN A 15 32.35 -5.52 10.35
C ASN A 15 32.78 -4.08 10.03
N VAL A 16 34.08 -3.76 9.97
CA VAL A 16 34.56 -2.48 9.46
C VAL A 16 34.62 -2.56 7.94
N ILE A 17 34.03 -1.59 7.26
CA ILE A 17 33.97 -1.54 5.80
C ILE A 17 35.37 -1.31 5.27
N ILE A 18 35.88 -2.28 4.51
CA ILE A 18 37.14 -2.15 3.75
C ILE A 18 36.85 -1.32 2.50
N ASN A 19 35.79 -1.68 1.77
CA ASN A 19 35.32 -0.94 0.60
C ASN A 19 33.85 -1.27 0.27
N ALA A 20 33.20 -0.44 -0.54
CA ALA A 20 31.87 -0.72 -1.08
C ALA A 20 31.82 -0.33 -2.56
N LEU A 21 30.99 -1.04 -3.34
CA LEU A 21 30.77 -0.73 -4.75
C LEU A 21 30.19 0.68 -4.92
N GLU A 22 29.23 1.04 -4.06
CA GLU A 22 28.63 2.37 -3.99
C GLU A 22 28.72 2.93 -2.57
N HIS A 23 29.09 4.21 -2.45
CA HIS A 23 29.17 4.92 -1.17
C HIS A 23 27.88 5.70 -0.90
N HIS A 24 27.31 5.54 0.30
CA HIS A 24 26.06 6.19 0.65
C HIS A 24 26.08 6.76 2.06
N GLU A 25 25.42 7.90 2.22
CA GLU A 25 25.03 8.45 3.52
C GLU A 25 23.50 8.46 3.58
N PHE A 26 22.95 7.50 4.32
CA PHE A 26 21.53 7.49 4.66
C PHE A 26 21.32 8.22 5.98
N ARG A 27 20.07 8.58 6.27
CA ARG A 27 19.71 9.24 7.54
C ARG A 27 20.15 8.44 8.78
N GLU A 28 20.07 7.12 8.70
CA GLU A 28 20.26 6.21 9.85
C GLU A 28 21.59 5.45 9.81
N ARG A 29 22.28 5.43 8.67
CA ARG A 29 23.54 4.70 8.50
C ARG A 29 24.41 5.28 7.39
N VAL A 30 25.73 5.06 7.50
CA VAL A 30 26.70 5.44 6.48
C VAL A 30 27.41 4.20 5.97
N VAL A 31 27.55 4.09 4.65
CA VAL A 31 28.30 3.04 3.96
C VAL A 31 29.50 3.68 3.29
N LYS A 32 30.63 3.73 4.02
CA LYS A 32 31.93 4.24 3.56
C LYS A 32 33.09 3.45 4.18
N PRO A 33 34.26 3.39 3.52
CA PRO A 33 35.44 2.73 4.07
C PRO A 33 35.81 3.23 5.47
N LYS A 34 36.36 2.34 6.29
CA LYS A 34 36.82 2.54 7.67
C LYS A 34 35.72 2.80 8.71
N LEU A 35 34.45 2.76 8.31
CA LEU A 35 33.31 2.84 9.23
C LEU A 35 32.75 1.44 9.50
N LYS A 36 32.14 1.25 10.67
CA LYS A 36 31.44 0.01 11.00
C LYS A 36 30.16 -0.11 10.16
N TYR A 37 29.99 -1.25 9.49
CA TYR A 37 28.78 -1.56 8.76
C TYR A 37 27.61 -1.75 9.73
N VAL A 38 26.48 -1.16 9.37
CA VAL A 38 25.21 -1.31 10.07
C VAL A 38 24.17 -1.79 9.06
N TYR A 39 23.46 -2.85 9.42
CA TYR A 39 22.35 -3.37 8.62
C TYR A 39 21.27 -2.31 8.44
N PRO A 40 20.54 -2.32 7.30
CA PRO A 40 19.34 -1.49 7.17
C PRO A 40 18.35 -1.81 8.30
N ILE A 41 17.71 -0.78 8.85
CA ILE A 41 16.71 -0.94 9.91
C ILE A 41 15.39 -1.37 9.25
N MET A 42 14.84 -2.49 9.70
CA MET A 42 13.52 -2.97 9.33
C MET A 42 12.66 -3.05 10.59
N ASN A 43 11.45 -2.47 10.53
CA ASN A 43 10.53 -2.48 11.67
C ASN A 43 9.97 -3.88 11.95
N TYR A 44 9.84 -4.69 10.89
CA TYR A 44 9.26 -6.02 10.97
C TYR A 44 10.10 -7.00 10.16
N ASN A 45 10.21 -8.23 10.67
CA ASN A 45 10.75 -9.36 9.92
C ASN A 45 9.60 -10.08 9.20
N SER A 46 9.54 -9.98 7.87
CA SER A 46 8.47 -10.59 7.06
C SER A 46 8.42 -12.12 7.17
N PHE A 47 9.53 -12.78 7.53
CA PHE A 47 9.59 -14.23 7.69
C PHE A 47 9.04 -14.72 9.04
N GLU A 48 9.02 -13.84 10.05
CA GLU A 48 8.71 -14.18 11.43
C GLU A 48 7.52 -13.40 11.98
N ILE A 49 6.90 -12.54 11.17
CA ILE A 49 5.82 -11.66 11.60
C ILE A 49 4.66 -12.46 12.20
N ASP A 50 4.25 -12.08 13.41
CA ASP A 50 3.09 -12.65 14.08
C ASP A 50 1.81 -11.87 13.76
N ARG A 51 0.68 -12.41 14.21
CA ARG A 51 -0.63 -11.83 13.95
C ARG A 51 -0.79 -10.44 14.56
N LYS A 52 -0.31 -10.24 15.80
CA LYS A 52 -0.46 -8.96 16.49
C LYS A 52 0.38 -7.88 15.82
N GLN A 53 1.60 -8.22 15.41
CA GLN A 53 2.49 -7.32 14.67
C GLN A 53 1.88 -6.94 13.32
N LEU A 54 1.27 -7.89 12.60
CA LEU A 54 0.62 -7.60 11.33
C LEU A 54 -0.64 -6.72 11.50
N GLU A 55 -1.45 -7.00 12.53
CA GLU A 55 -2.61 -6.18 12.90
C GLU A 55 -2.18 -4.75 13.26
N GLU A 56 -1.10 -4.60 14.05
CA GLU A 56 -0.53 -3.30 14.40
C GLU A 56 -0.01 -2.54 13.18
N LEU A 57 0.72 -3.24 12.29
CA LEU A 57 1.20 -2.68 11.03
C LEU A 57 0.04 -2.13 10.20
N PHE A 58 -1.03 -2.91 10.03
CA PHE A 58 -2.19 -2.50 9.26
C PHE A 58 -3.02 -1.39 9.92
N ALA A 59 -3.19 -1.42 11.25
CA ALA A 59 -3.88 -0.36 11.98
C ALA A 59 -3.17 1.00 11.82
N ASN A 60 -1.83 0.99 11.80
CA ASN A 60 -0.99 2.18 11.66
C ASN A 60 -0.70 2.55 10.20
N SER A 61 -0.99 1.66 9.25
CA SER A 61 -0.72 1.89 7.84
C SER A 61 -1.51 3.07 7.29
N LYS A 62 -0.85 3.86 6.46
CA LYS A 62 -1.44 4.97 5.70
C LYS A 62 -1.57 4.65 4.21
N LYS A 63 -1.31 3.41 3.81
CA LYS A 63 -1.34 3.01 2.40
C LYS A 63 -2.78 2.82 1.93
N GLU A 64 -3.01 3.10 0.65
CA GLU A 64 -4.33 2.92 0.03
C GLU A 64 -4.81 1.47 0.01
N SER A 65 -3.89 0.50 0.03
CA SER A 65 -4.20 -0.91 -0.17
C SER A 65 -3.26 -1.86 0.58
N VAL A 66 -3.77 -3.05 0.88
CA VAL A 66 -3.04 -4.11 1.59
C VAL A 66 -1.80 -4.56 0.82
N VAL A 67 -1.85 -4.64 -0.51
CA VAL A 67 -0.67 -5.00 -1.32
C VAL A 67 0.43 -3.95 -1.22
N VAL A 68 0.08 -2.65 -1.24
CA VAL A 68 1.08 -1.58 -1.10
C VAL A 68 1.69 -1.58 0.30
N SER A 69 0.89 -1.84 1.33
CA SER A 69 1.36 -1.99 2.72
C SER A 69 2.32 -3.17 2.86
N LEU A 70 1.92 -4.37 2.40
CA LEU A 70 2.78 -5.55 2.41
C LEU A 70 4.09 -5.35 1.61
N ALA A 71 4.03 -4.65 0.48
CA ALA A 71 5.19 -4.42 -0.36
C ALA A 71 6.20 -3.46 0.27
N THR A 72 5.72 -2.37 0.87
CA THR A 72 6.56 -1.24 1.27
C THR A 72 6.81 -1.13 2.77
N GLU A 73 5.87 -1.57 3.61
CA GLU A 73 5.97 -1.49 5.07
C GLU A 73 6.46 -2.82 5.66
N LEU A 74 6.03 -3.95 5.10
CA LEU A 74 6.52 -5.28 5.47
C LEU A 74 7.73 -5.74 4.64
N GLY A 75 7.97 -5.11 3.48
CA GLY A 75 9.15 -5.35 2.66
C GLY A 75 9.09 -6.61 1.79
N LEU A 76 7.90 -7.12 1.46
CA LEU A 76 7.75 -8.27 0.56
C LEU A 76 8.01 -7.93 -0.92
N GLY A 77 8.01 -6.64 -1.27
CA GLY A 77 8.02 -6.19 -2.66
C GLY A 77 6.68 -6.45 -3.38
N GLY A 78 6.51 -5.85 -4.55
CA GLY A 78 5.22 -5.85 -5.27
C GLY A 78 4.74 -7.26 -5.65
N LEU A 79 5.60 -8.04 -6.31
CA LEU A 79 5.25 -9.38 -6.84
C LEU A 79 4.76 -10.32 -5.73
N TYR A 80 5.54 -10.48 -4.66
CA TYR A 80 5.16 -11.38 -3.56
C TYR A 80 3.99 -10.85 -2.74
N SER A 81 3.76 -9.54 -2.69
CA SER A 81 2.56 -8.99 -2.05
C SER A 81 1.28 -9.30 -2.84
N GLU A 82 1.35 -9.27 -4.17
CA GLU A 82 0.25 -9.73 -5.02
C GLU A 82 0.04 -11.25 -4.89
N GLU A 83 1.13 -12.04 -4.86
CA GLU A 83 1.03 -13.49 -4.62
C GLU A 83 0.36 -13.81 -3.28
N VAL A 84 0.77 -13.13 -2.19
CA VAL A 84 0.14 -13.29 -0.87
C VAL A 84 -1.35 -12.96 -0.92
N SER A 85 -1.76 -11.92 -1.64
CA SER A 85 -3.18 -11.55 -1.79
C SER A 85 -3.96 -12.62 -2.56
N LEU A 86 -3.36 -13.18 -3.63
CA LEU A 86 -3.95 -14.27 -4.43
C LEU A 86 -4.07 -15.60 -3.67
N LEU A 87 -3.12 -15.90 -2.79
CA LEU A 87 -3.11 -17.10 -1.95
C LEU A 87 -4.07 -16.97 -0.75
N SER A 88 -4.16 -15.79 -0.16
CA SER A 88 -5.05 -15.49 0.98
C SER A 88 -6.49 -15.22 0.56
N ASN A 89 -6.75 -15.08 -0.75
CA ASN A 89 -8.05 -14.72 -1.33
C ASN A 89 -8.59 -13.37 -0.81
N ILE A 90 -7.70 -12.38 -0.74
CA ILE A 90 -8.02 -11.02 -0.31
C ILE A 90 -7.88 -10.10 -1.52
N ASP A 91 -8.86 -9.21 -1.74
CA ASP A 91 -8.75 -8.21 -2.79
C ASP A 91 -7.53 -7.32 -2.50
N LYS A 92 -6.63 -7.24 -3.48
CA LYS A 92 -5.39 -6.46 -3.39
C LYS A 92 -5.60 -4.99 -3.06
N ASN A 93 -6.77 -4.44 -3.40
CA ASN A 93 -7.13 -3.05 -3.16
C ASN A 93 -7.80 -2.81 -1.80
N THR A 94 -7.98 -3.86 -0.98
CA THR A 94 -8.57 -3.73 0.35
C THR A 94 -7.74 -2.77 1.20
N ASN A 95 -8.39 -1.80 1.84
CA ASN A 95 -7.70 -0.91 2.78
C ASN A 95 -7.08 -1.74 3.92
N PRO A 96 -5.80 -1.55 4.29
CA PRO A 96 -5.15 -2.31 5.35
C PRO A 96 -5.95 -2.34 6.66
N LYS A 97 -6.57 -1.22 7.03
CA LYS A 97 -7.35 -1.08 8.28
C LYS A 97 -8.64 -1.88 8.30
N ASN A 98 -9.10 -2.36 7.14
CA ASN A 98 -10.31 -3.16 7.00
C ASN A 98 -10.01 -4.67 7.01
N ILE A 99 -8.74 -5.07 7.16
CA ILE A 99 -8.35 -6.47 7.26
C ILE A 99 -8.82 -7.04 8.61
N THR A 100 -9.63 -8.09 8.55
CA THR A 100 -10.09 -8.80 9.75
C THR A 100 -9.01 -9.71 10.33
N GLU A 101 -9.14 -10.08 11.60
CA GLU A 101 -8.25 -11.05 12.28
C GLU A 101 -8.08 -12.37 11.50
N LYS A 102 -9.19 -12.89 10.93
CA LYS A 102 -9.16 -14.10 10.09
C LYS A 102 -8.36 -13.90 8.80
N GLN A 103 -8.51 -12.74 8.16
CA GLN A 103 -7.77 -12.38 6.97
C GLN A 103 -6.27 -12.16 7.27
N ALA A 104 -5.95 -11.50 8.38
CA ALA A 104 -4.56 -11.35 8.85
C ALA A 104 -3.89 -12.73 9.05
N GLN A 105 -4.60 -13.68 9.67
CA GLN A 105 -4.10 -15.05 9.80
C GLN A 105 -3.90 -15.74 8.43
N SER A 106 -4.81 -15.53 7.48
CA SER A 106 -4.69 -16.04 6.11
C SER A 106 -3.46 -15.49 5.39
N ILE A 107 -3.18 -14.19 5.56
CA ILE A 107 -1.98 -13.53 5.03
C ILE A 107 -0.72 -14.17 5.60
N ILE A 108 -0.63 -14.35 6.92
CA ILE A 108 0.53 -14.98 7.58
C ILE A 108 0.75 -16.40 7.08
N ASN A 109 -0.32 -17.17 6.96
CA ASN A 109 -0.23 -18.55 6.45
C ASN A 109 0.26 -18.55 4.99
N SER A 110 -0.17 -17.59 4.18
CA SER A 110 0.27 -17.44 2.79
C SER A 110 1.75 -17.07 2.70
N ILE A 111 2.23 -16.13 3.54
CA ILE A 111 3.65 -15.80 3.63
C ILE A 111 4.46 -17.03 4.02
N LYS A 112 4.07 -17.75 5.08
CA LYS A 112 4.75 -18.99 5.50
C LYS A 112 4.80 -20.04 4.40
N LYS A 113 3.72 -20.17 3.61
CA LYS A 113 3.66 -21.08 2.47
C LYS A 113 4.68 -20.70 1.39
N ILE A 114 4.80 -19.42 1.06
CA ILE A 114 5.78 -18.91 0.09
C ILE A 114 7.21 -19.20 0.57
N VAL A 115 7.49 -18.90 1.84
CA VAL A 115 8.83 -19.04 2.44
C VAL A 115 9.26 -20.51 2.52
N SER A 116 8.32 -21.42 2.79
CA SER A 116 8.57 -22.86 2.90
C SER A 116 8.44 -23.61 1.56
N ASN A 117 8.24 -22.90 0.45
CA ASN A 117 8.03 -23.54 -0.84
C ASN A 117 9.32 -24.23 -1.31
N LYS A 118 9.16 -25.37 -1.97
CA LYS A 118 10.30 -26.06 -2.58
C LYS A 118 10.73 -25.33 -3.84
N ILE A 119 12.02 -25.37 -4.15
CA ILE A 119 12.52 -24.84 -5.42
C ILE A 119 11.83 -25.57 -6.57
N ASP A 120 11.19 -24.80 -7.44
CA ASP A 120 10.54 -25.21 -8.68
C ASP A 120 10.74 -24.08 -9.68
N ALA A 121 11.98 -23.88 -10.10
CA ALA A 121 12.40 -22.67 -10.80
C ALA A 121 11.73 -22.57 -12.18
N LYS A 122 11.15 -21.40 -12.50
CA LYS A 122 10.46 -21.14 -13.76
C LYS A 122 11.03 -19.89 -14.43
N ALA A 123 11.18 -19.93 -15.76
CA ALA A 123 11.18 -18.72 -16.58
C ALA A 123 9.76 -18.45 -17.07
N VAL A 124 9.30 -17.21 -16.92
CA VAL A 124 7.95 -16.78 -17.29
C VAL A 124 8.00 -15.95 -18.56
N PHE A 125 7.10 -16.20 -19.49
CA PHE A 125 7.06 -15.55 -20.80
C PHE A 125 5.78 -14.74 -21.00
N ASP A 126 5.89 -13.61 -21.72
CA ASP A 126 4.74 -12.89 -22.28
C ASP A 126 4.18 -13.58 -23.54
N GLU A 127 3.12 -13.01 -24.10
CA GLU A 127 2.47 -13.50 -25.33
C GLU A 127 3.40 -13.46 -26.56
N ASN A 128 4.44 -12.62 -26.53
CA ASN A 128 5.42 -12.48 -27.60
C ASN A 128 6.64 -13.40 -27.41
N ASN A 129 6.61 -14.32 -26.44
CA ASN A 129 7.72 -15.19 -26.02
C ASN A 129 8.96 -14.45 -25.51
N ASN A 130 8.82 -13.22 -24.99
CA ASN A 130 9.88 -12.57 -24.24
C ASN A 130 9.86 -13.05 -22.79
N ILE A 131 11.04 -13.26 -22.19
CA ILE A 131 11.15 -13.57 -20.77
C ILE A 131 10.82 -12.30 -19.98
N ILE A 132 9.82 -12.37 -19.12
CA ILE A 132 9.38 -11.25 -18.28
C ILE A 132 9.81 -11.41 -16.82
N ASP A 133 10.02 -12.64 -16.35
CA ASP A 133 10.48 -12.90 -14.99
C ASP A 133 11.12 -14.29 -14.85
N ILE A 134 11.92 -14.48 -13.80
CA ILE A 134 12.45 -15.76 -13.35
C ILE A 134 12.06 -15.95 -11.88
N THR A 135 11.31 -17.00 -11.57
CA THR A 135 10.81 -17.26 -10.21
C THR A 135 11.47 -18.51 -9.61
N PRO A 136 11.75 -18.52 -8.29
CA PRO A 136 12.36 -19.67 -7.61
C PRO A 136 11.39 -20.85 -7.42
N PHE A 137 10.10 -20.58 -7.50
CA PHE A 137 9.01 -21.56 -7.43
C PHE A 137 7.83 -21.05 -8.26
N ASP A 138 6.86 -21.92 -8.50
CA ASP A 138 5.66 -21.54 -9.25
C ASP A 138 4.79 -20.53 -8.48
N LEU A 139 4.41 -19.44 -9.14
CA LEU A 139 3.58 -18.36 -8.58
C LEU A 139 2.21 -18.35 -9.24
N LYS A 140 1.15 -18.20 -8.43
CA LYS A 140 -0.22 -18.01 -8.91
C LYS A 140 -0.37 -16.70 -9.68
N TYR A 141 0.41 -15.68 -9.35
CA TYR A 141 0.50 -14.42 -10.10
C TYR A 141 0.71 -14.64 -11.61
N TYR A 142 1.51 -15.64 -11.97
CA TYR A 142 1.83 -15.98 -13.35
C TYR A 142 1.03 -17.17 -13.90
N GLU A 143 -0.07 -17.59 -13.27
CA GLU A 143 -0.86 -18.79 -13.66
C GLU A 143 -1.21 -18.84 -15.15
N LYS A 144 -1.53 -17.70 -15.76
CA LYS A 144 -1.92 -17.60 -17.18
C LYS A 144 -0.75 -17.49 -18.17
N HIS A 145 0.48 -17.39 -17.67
CA HIS A 145 1.65 -17.19 -18.50
C HIS A 145 2.26 -18.54 -18.90
N LYS A 146 2.92 -18.56 -20.05
CA LYS A 146 3.76 -19.68 -20.45
C LYS A 146 4.99 -19.73 -19.54
N LYS A 147 5.36 -20.93 -19.09
CA LYS A 147 6.46 -21.16 -18.16
C LYS A 147 7.41 -22.23 -18.71
N LEU A 148 8.70 -22.07 -18.45
CA LEU A 148 9.73 -23.08 -18.72
C LEU A 148 10.40 -23.46 -17.41
N GLU A 149 10.50 -24.75 -17.13
CA GLU A 149 11.06 -25.30 -15.89
C GLU A 149 12.56 -25.49 -15.94
N PHE A 150 13.21 -25.30 -14.79
CA PHE A 150 14.64 -25.51 -14.59
C PHE A 150 14.89 -26.34 -13.33
N LYS A 151 16.00 -27.08 -13.30
CA LYS A 151 16.33 -27.92 -12.14
C LYS A 151 16.75 -27.09 -10.94
N THR A 152 17.41 -25.96 -11.20
CA THR A 152 17.86 -25.04 -10.15
C THR A 152 17.51 -23.61 -10.52
N PHE A 153 17.35 -22.76 -9.50
CA PHE A 153 17.15 -21.33 -9.73
C PHE A 153 18.35 -20.69 -10.43
N SER A 154 19.57 -21.14 -10.15
CA SER A 154 20.78 -20.66 -10.82
C SER A 154 20.77 -20.95 -12.32
N GLU A 155 20.28 -22.12 -12.75
CA GLU A 155 20.09 -22.42 -14.18
C GLU A 155 19.08 -21.49 -14.84
N ALA A 156 17.96 -21.21 -14.17
CA ALA A 156 16.94 -20.29 -14.69
C ALA A 156 17.49 -18.85 -14.84
N VAL A 157 18.26 -18.38 -13.85
CA VAL A 157 18.95 -17.08 -13.91
C VAL A 157 19.99 -17.06 -15.03
N GLY A 158 20.78 -18.13 -15.17
CA GLY A 158 21.74 -18.27 -16.27
C GLY A 158 21.07 -18.25 -17.65
N TYR A 159 19.93 -18.92 -17.78
CA TYR A 159 19.12 -18.90 -18.99
C TYR A 159 18.64 -17.48 -19.30
N PHE A 160 18.10 -16.75 -18.32
CA PHE A 160 17.70 -15.35 -18.49
C PHE A 160 18.85 -14.51 -19.04
N TYR A 161 20.02 -14.52 -18.40
CA TYR A 161 21.16 -13.72 -18.86
C TYR A 161 21.72 -14.18 -20.22
N SER A 162 21.59 -15.47 -20.58
CA SER A 162 21.98 -15.95 -21.91
C SER A 162 21.07 -15.42 -23.03
N GLN A 163 19.79 -15.21 -22.72
CA GLN A 163 18.80 -14.64 -23.63
C GLN A 163 18.71 -13.11 -23.53
N PHE A 164 19.26 -12.55 -22.45
CA PHE A 164 19.26 -11.13 -22.17
C PHE A 164 20.16 -10.42 -23.18
N LYS A 165 19.54 -9.91 -24.23
CA LYS A 165 20.16 -8.89 -25.06
C LYS A 165 20.14 -7.62 -24.23
N GLU A 166 21.30 -6.98 -24.08
CA GLU A 166 21.40 -5.67 -23.45
C GLU A 166 20.53 -4.69 -24.25
N VAL A 167 19.28 -4.53 -23.81
CA VAL A 167 18.42 -3.47 -24.31
C VAL A 167 19.05 -2.22 -23.75
N LYS A 168 19.81 -1.49 -24.59
CA LYS A 168 20.16 -0.10 -24.30
C LYS A 168 18.86 0.69 -24.29
N VAL A 169 18.14 0.59 -23.17
CA VAL A 169 17.01 1.45 -22.84
C VAL A 169 17.62 2.83 -22.80
N SER A 170 17.34 3.63 -23.81
CA SER A 170 17.89 4.97 -23.88
C SER A 170 17.41 5.75 -22.67
N ALA A 171 18.16 6.79 -22.26
CA ALA A 171 17.67 7.70 -21.24
C ALA A 171 16.27 8.26 -21.58
N ALA A 172 15.95 8.36 -22.88
CA ALA A 172 14.63 8.74 -23.36
C ALA A 172 13.56 7.70 -23.03
N ASP A 173 13.82 6.40 -23.19
CA ASP A 173 12.85 5.33 -22.89
C ASP A 173 12.53 5.25 -21.39
N MET A 174 13.53 5.43 -20.52
CA MET A 174 13.29 5.54 -19.07
C MET A 174 12.43 6.76 -18.74
N LYS A 175 12.72 7.90 -19.39
CA LYS A 175 11.95 9.13 -19.19
C LYS A 175 10.51 8.99 -19.67
N ILE A 176 10.29 8.31 -20.80
CA ILE A 176 8.95 7.99 -21.32
C ILE A 176 8.18 7.16 -20.29
N LYS A 177 8.78 6.10 -19.74
CA LYS A 177 8.12 5.23 -18.75
C LYS A 177 7.81 5.97 -17.45
N GLU A 178 8.70 6.85 -16.99
CA GLU A 178 8.46 7.74 -15.85
C GLU A 178 7.29 8.68 -16.10
N LEU A 179 7.29 9.37 -17.24
CA LEU A 179 6.21 10.29 -17.64
C LEU A 179 4.87 9.58 -17.79
N GLN A 180 4.85 8.37 -18.34
CA GLN A 180 3.65 7.55 -18.44
C GLN A 180 3.04 7.24 -17.07
N ARG A 181 3.87 6.85 -16.08
CA ARG A 181 3.41 6.64 -14.70
C ARG A 181 2.85 7.91 -14.07
N ILE A 182 3.49 9.06 -14.31
CA ILE A 182 3.00 10.36 -13.84
C ILE A 182 1.63 10.67 -14.46
N ILE A 183 1.48 10.48 -15.77
CA ILE A 183 0.22 10.72 -16.49
C ILE A 183 -0.89 9.83 -15.93
N GLU A 184 -0.62 8.55 -15.69
CA GLU A 184 -1.61 7.61 -15.15
C GLU A 184 -2.06 8.00 -13.74
N SER A 185 -1.10 8.37 -12.87
CA SER A 185 -1.40 8.89 -11.53
C SER A 185 -2.24 10.17 -11.58
N GLN A 186 -1.84 11.14 -12.42
CA GLN A 186 -2.58 12.39 -12.60
C GLN A 186 -4.01 12.17 -13.13
N LYS A 187 -4.21 11.21 -14.05
CA LYS A 187 -5.55 10.86 -14.53
C LYS A 187 -6.42 10.33 -13.41
N ARG A 188 -5.91 9.42 -12.57
CA ARG A 188 -6.64 8.91 -11.40
C ARG A 188 -7.01 10.04 -10.43
N THR A 189 -6.08 10.95 -10.13
CA THR A 189 -6.35 12.12 -9.29
C THR A 189 -7.44 13.02 -9.88
N ILE A 190 -7.44 13.25 -11.21
CA ILE A 190 -8.49 14.03 -11.87
C ILE A 190 -9.86 13.35 -11.72
N GLU A 191 -9.94 12.03 -11.85
CA GLU A 191 -11.19 11.29 -11.66
C GLU A 191 -11.71 11.39 -10.23
N GLU A 192 -10.83 11.26 -9.23
CA GLU A 192 -11.17 11.42 -7.81
C GLU A 192 -11.67 12.84 -7.51
N LEU A 193 -10.96 13.87 -7.99
CA LEU A 193 -11.36 15.27 -7.82
C LEU A 193 -12.69 15.60 -8.50
N ARG A 194 -12.96 15.02 -9.68
CA ARG A 194 -14.27 15.18 -10.34
C ARG A 194 -15.40 14.54 -9.56
N LYS A 195 -15.15 13.38 -8.96
CA LYS A 195 -16.13 12.72 -8.08
C LYS A 195 -16.41 13.56 -6.84
N GLU A 196 -15.36 14.10 -6.22
CA GLU A 196 -15.49 14.99 -5.06
C GLU A 196 -16.21 16.30 -5.41
N GLU A 197 -15.88 16.91 -6.56
CA GLU A 197 -16.57 18.11 -7.07
C GLU A 197 -18.06 17.85 -7.26
N HIS A 198 -18.42 16.71 -7.87
CA HIS A 198 -19.81 16.33 -8.05
C HIS A 198 -20.55 16.14 -6.71
N GLU A 199 -19.95 15.43 -5.75
CA GLU A 199 -20.53 15.22 -4.42
C GLU A 199 -20.69 16.54 -3.64
N LEU A 200 -19.69 17.42 -3.67
CA LEU A 200 -19.73 18.72 -3.00
C LEU A 200 -20.75 19.64 -3.64
N ARG A 201 -20.86 19.62 -4.97
CA ARG A 201 -21.86 20.39 -5.71
C ARG A 201 -23.27 19.95 -5.34
N GLN A 202 -23.54 18.64 -5.32
CA GLN A 202 -24.84 18.11 -4.88
C GLN A 202 -25.18 18.52 -3.45
N LYS A 203 -24.19 18.46 -2.53
CA LYS A 203 -24.37 18.94 -1.15
C LYS A 203 -24.68 20.44 -1.11
N GLY A 204 -23.98 21.24 -1.91
CA GLY A 204 -24.22 22.68 -2.03
C GLY A 204 -25.61 23.02 -2.57
N GLU A 205 -26.04 22.33 -3.63
CA GLU A 205 -27.37 22.46 -4.22
C GLU A 205 -28.47 22.06 -3.22
N LEU A 206 -28.27 20.97 -2.46
CA LEU A 206 -29.19 20.54 -1.40
C LEU A 206 -29.32 21.59 -0.28
N VAL A 207 -28.20 22.18 0.15
CA VAL A 207 -28.20 23.26 1.14
C VAL A 207 -28.91 24.50 0.59
N TYR A 208 -28.67 24.85 -0.67
CA TYR A 208 -29.30 26.00 -1.31
C TYR A 208 -30.82 25.82 -1.46
N HIS A 209 -31.26 24.63 -1.89
CA HIS A 209 -32.69 24.30 -2.02
C HIS A 209 -33.42 24.42 -0.67
N ASN A 210 -32.73 24.05 0.42
CA ASN A 210 -33.27 24.06 1.77
C ASN A 210 -32.79 25.25 2.62
N TYR A 211 -32.31 26.31 1.98
CA TYR A 211 -31.61 27.41 2.66
C TYR A 211 -32.44 28.03 3.80
N ASN A 212 -33.73 28.28 3.58
CA ASN A 212 -34.60 28.90 4.58
C ASN A 212 -34.78 27.99 5.80
N VAL A 213 -35.06 26.70 5.59
CA VAL A 213 -35.23 25.71 6.66
C VAL A 213 -33.95 25.55 7.46
N ILE A 214 -32.80 25.41 6.77
CA ILE A 214 -31.48 25.29 7.41
C ILE A 214 -31.16 26.55 8.21
N LYS A 215 -31.43 27.74 7.68
CA LYS A 215 -31.19 29.02 8.34
C LYS A 215 -32.04 29.17 9.61
N GLU A 216 -33.33 28.85 9.53
CA GLU A 216 -34.23 28.89 10.69
C GLU A 216 -33.75 27.96 11.80
N ILE A 217 -33.42 26.71 11.45
CA ILE A 217 -32.88 25.71 12.38
C ILE A 217 -31.57 26.20 13.02
N LEU A 218 -30.65 26.75 12.22
CA LEU A 218 -29.39 27.30 12.72
C LEU A 218 -29.62 28.48 13.68
N ASP A 219 -30.52 29.40 13.34
CA ASP A 219 -30.82 30.57 14.16
C ASP A 219 -31.48 30.17 15.49
N GLU A 220 -32.39 29.20 15.47
CA GLU A 220 -33.03 28.66 16.67
C GLU A 220 -32.05 27.92 17.57
N ILE A 221 -31.20 27.05 17.01
CA ILE A 221 -30.17 26.33 17.78
C ILE A 221 -29.15 27.31 18.36
N ASN A 222 -28.72 28.34 17.62
CA ASN A 222 -27.82 29.37 18.12
C ASN A 222 -28.43 30.20 19.26
N LYS A 223 -29.75 30.42 19.25
CA LYS A 223 -30.44 31.08 20.37
C LYS A 223 -30.58 30.13 21.56
N ALA A 224 -30.88 28.86 21.32
CA ALA A 224 -31.02 27.85 22.35
C ALA A 224 -29.68 27.54 23.05
N SER A 225 -28.57 27.49 22.32
CA SER A 225 -27.23 27.22 22.87
C SER A 225 -26.74 28.30 23.83
N LYS A 226 -27.27 29.53 23.74
CA LYS A 226 -27.01 30.62 24.69
C LYS A 226 -27.78 30.51 26.00
N LYS A 227 -28.86 29.71 26.04
CA LYS A 227 -29.78 29.62 27.19
C LYS A 227 -29.82 28.24 27.84
N TYR A 228 -29.49 27.19 27.10
CA TYR A 228 -29.64 25.80 27.52
C TYR A 228 -28.35 25.02 27.26
N SER A 229 -28.10 23.96 28.04
CA SER A 229 -27.00 23.05 27.76
C SER A 229 -27.32 22.19 26.53
N TRP A 230 -26.30 21.67 25.83
CA TRP A 230 -26.50 20.79 24.67
C TRP A 230 -27.29 19.52 25.00
N LYS A 231 -27.19 19.05 26.25
CA LYS A 231 -27.98 17.93 26.76
C LYS A 231 -29.47 18.26 26.83
N ASP A 232 -29.80 19.47 27.29
CA ASP A 232 -31.19 19.95 27.35
C ASP A 232 -31.76 20.23 25.95
N ILE A 233 -30.91 20.74 25.04
CA ILE A 233 -31.27 20.98 23.63
C ILE A 233 -31.62 19.66 22.94
N LYS A 234 -30.85 18.60 23.17
CA LYS A 234 -31.14 17.27 22.62
C LYS A 234 -32.48 16.71 23.14
N GLU A 235 -32.76 16.83 24.43
CA GLU A 235 -34.04 16.35 24.98
C GLU A 235 -35.23 17.16 24.45
N LYS A 236 -35.06 18.48 24.23
CA LYS A 236 -36.12 19.34 23.65
C LYS A 236 -36.37 19.11 22.16
N LEU A 237 -35.36 18.72 21.39
CA LEU A 237 -35.45 18.48 19.95
C LEU A 237 -35.80 17.02 19.60
N LYS A 238 -36.01 16.18 20.61
CA LYS A 238 -36.34 14.76 20.47
C LYS A 238 -37.73 14.60 19.84
N GLY A 239 -37.81 13.96 18.68
CA GLY A 239 -39.06 13.76 17.94
C GLY A 239 -39.49 14.94 17.05
N HIS A 240 -38.60 15.92 16.82
CA HIS A 240 -38.84 16.98 15.86
C HIS A 240 -38.88 16.42 14.42
N LYS A 241 -39.82 16.88 13.59
CA LYS A 241 -40.08 16.30 12.25
C LYS A 241 -38.89 16.35 11.28
N VAL A 242 -37.99 17.32 11.47
CA VAL A 242 -36.89 17.63 10.54
C VAL A 242 -35.52 17.33 11.17
N ILE A 243 -35.45 17.10 12.49
CA ILE A 243 -34.18 16.87 13.20
C ILE A 243 -34.08 15.39 13.56
N LYS A 244 -33.09 14.72 12.98
CA LYS A 244 -32.91 13.27 13.09
C LYS A 244 -32.00 12.89 14.25
N GLU A 245 -30.96 13.68 14.49
CA GLU A 245 -29.97 13.40 15.53
C GLU A 245 -29.34 14.68 16.08
N VAL A 246 -29.01 14.69 17.37
CA VAL A 246 -28.22 15.73 18.01
C VAL A 246 -27.05 15.08 18.76
N ASN A 247 -25.83 15.40 18.34
CA ASN A 247 -24.59 14.96 18.99
C ASN A 247 -24.07 16.08 19.90
N GLU A 248 -24.18 15.86 21.21
CA GLU A 248 -23.80 16.81 22.25
C GLU A 248 -22.29 17.08 22.30
N LYS A 249 -21.46 16.06 22.00
CA LYS A 249 -20.00 16.17 22.09
C LYS A 249 -19.42 16.98 20.94
N GLU A 250 -19.95 16.76 19.74
CA GLU A 250 -19.50 17.44 18.52
C GLU A 250 -20.27 18.72 18.22
N ARG A 251 -21.30 19.06 19.03
CA ARG A 251 -22.21 20.19 18.80
C ARG A 251 -22.81 20.16 17.39
N LYS A 252 -23.17 18.96 16.94
CA LYS A 252 -23.62 18.67 15.58
C LYS A 252 -25.10 18.27 15.61
N VAL A 253 -25.88 18.82 14.68
CA VAL A 253 -27.28 18.46 14.47
C VAL A 253 -27.44 17.89 13.06
N VAL A 254 -28.06 16.71 12.97
CA VAL A 254 -28.38 16.04 11.70
C VAL A 254 -29.82 16.35 11.36
N VAL A 255 -30.01 16.93 10.19
CA VAL A 255 -31.30 17.40 9.68
C VAL A 255 -31.66 16.55 8.47
N GLU A 256 -32.92 16.16 8.35
CA GLU A 256 -33.47 15.43 7.20
C GLU A 256 -34.28 16.42 6.36
N VAL A 257 -33.76 16.74 5.17
CA VAL A 257 -34.32 17.66 4.17
C VAL A 257 -34.31 17.05 2.78
#